data_AF-A0A350PKE7-F1
#
_entry.id   AF-A0A350PKE7-F1
#
_cell.length_a   1.000
_cell.length_b   1.000
_cell.length_c   1.000
_cell.angle_alpha   90.00
_cell.angle_beta   90.00
_cell.angle_gamma   90.00
#
_symmetry.space_group_name_H-M   'P 1'
#
loop_
_entity.id
_entity.type
_entity.pdbx_description
1 polymer ?
#
loop_
_entity_poly.entity_id
_entity_poly.type
_entity_poly.pdbx_seq_one_letter_code
_entity_poly.pdbx_strand_id
1 'polypeptide(L)'
;MGRIMQESAKDKTTFKEAPFLVIKGFLMGSADIVPGVSGGTMALILGIYERLLNAIKSVNGPFLKSFFTFKWKTAFKELHIKFLIFLFGGIFAALAFFTKVVPLQVYMFTHPEIVYGLFFGLILGSIYILYKTLNEISWQEILMSIVG
;
A
#
# COMPACT_ATOMS: atom_id res chain seq x y z
N MET A 1 -20.30 -4.21 -13.16
CA MET A 1 -19.01 -4.85 -12.76
C MET A 1 -17.93 -4.88 -13.85
N GLY A 2 -18.25 -5.16 -15.13
CA GLY A 2 -17.24 -5.39 -16.18
C GLY A 2 -16.47 -4.17 -16.75
N ARG A 3 -16.83 -2.93 -16.39
CA ARG A 3 -16.21 -1.71 -16.95
C ARG A 3 -15.06 -1.14 -16.10
N ILE A 4 -14.95 -1.54 -14.84
CA ILE A 4 -13.94 -1.05 -13.89
C ILE A 4 -12.62 -1.86 -14.00
N MET A 5 -12.67 -3.05 -14.63
CA MET A 5 -11.51 -3.95 -14.73
C MET A 5 -10.58 -3.67 -15.93
N GLN A 6 -10.96 -2.79 -16.88
CA GLN A 6 -10.17 -2.57 -18.10
C GLN A 6 -9.27 -1.33 -18.10
N GLU A 7 -9.38 -0.40 -17.15
CA GLU A 7 -8.62 0.86 -17.22
C GLU A 7 -7.22 0.80 -16.57
N SER A 8 -6.85 -0.32 -15.95
CA SER A 8 -5.60 -0.49 -15.18
C SER A 8 -4.45 -1.13 -15.97
N ALA A 9 -4.34 -0.87 -17.27
CA ALA A 9 -3.26 -1.43 -18.10
C ALA A 9 -2.07 -0.47 -18.29
N LYS A 10 -2.20 0.80 -17.88
CA LYS A 10 -1.13 1.79 -18.06
C LYS A 10 -1.08 2.75 -16.88
N ASP A 11 0.02 2.72 -16.14
CA ASP A 11 0.22 3.66 -15.04
C ASP A 11 0.22 5.11 -15.52
N LYS A 12 -0.65 5.94 -14.92
CA LYS A 12 -0.70 7.39 -15.18
C LYS A 12 -0.07 8.19 -14.03
N THR A 13 0.94 7.64 -13.34
CA THR A 13 1.62 8.37 -12.26
C THR A 13 2.15 9.70 -12.77
N THR A 14 1.61 10.77 -12.20
CA THR A 14 2.00 12.14 -12.50
C THR A 14 2.85 12.67 -11.35
N PHE A 15 3.80 13.57 -11.62
CA PHE A 15 4.62 14.18 -10.57
C PHE A 15 3.80 14.92 -9.49
N LYS A 16 2.60 15.40 -9.85
CA LYS A 16 1.65 15.99 -8.89
C LYS A 16 1.14 14.98 -7.85
N GLU A 17 1.11 13.69 -8.19
CA GLU A 17 0.69 12.60 -7.30
C GLU A 17 1.84 12.13 -6.38
N ALA A 18 3.09 12.50 -6.70
CA ALA A 18 4.27 11.99 -6.02
C ALA A 18 4.26 12.21 -4.49
N PRO A 19 3.91 13.41 -3.95
CA PRO A 19 3.89 13.61 -2.50
C PRO A 19 2.91 12.67 -1.79
N PHE A 20 1.74 12.45 -2.40
CA PHE A 20 0.72 11.57 -1.84
C PHE A 20 1.15 10.11 -1.87
N LEU A 21 1.80 9.67 -2.96
CA LEU A 21 2.36 8.31 -3.05
C LEU A 21 3.51 8.07 -2.06
N VAL A 22 4.37 9.07 -1.86
CA VAL A 22 5.44 9.01 -0.85
C VAL A 22 4.83 8.90 0.55
N ILE A 23 3.80 9.69 0.88
CA ILE A 23 3.11 9.60 2.18
C ILE A 23 2.48 8.21 2.35
N LYS A 24 1.81 7.69 1.32
CA LYS A 24 1.24 6.33 1.37
C LYS A 24 2.31 5.27 1.57
N GLY A 25 3.44 5.39 0.87
CA GLY A 25 4.59 4.52 1.04
C GLY A 25 5.16 4.62 2.46
N PHE A 26 5.24 5.82 3.02
CA PHE A 26 5.68 6.03 4.39
C PHE A 26 4.76 5.30 5.38
N LEU A 27 3.44 5.50 5.28
CA LEU A 27 2.46 4.81 6.12
C LEU A 27 2.52 3.28 5.98
N MET A 28 2.73 2.79 4.76
CA MET A 28 2.93 1.36 4.50
C MET A 28 4.22 0.84 5.15
N GLY A 29 5.33 1.57 5.03
CA GLY A 29 6.60 1.20 5.66
C GLY A 29 6.54 1.26 7.19
N SER A 30 5.79 2.21 7.76
CA SER A 30 5.53 2.26 9.21
C SER A 30 4.82 1.01 9.70
N ALA A 31 3.87 0.49 8.92
CA ALA A 31 3.15 -0.73 9.24
C ALA A 31 4.08 -1.95 9.25
N ASP A 32 4.98 -2.08 8.28
CA ASP A 32 5.92 -3.21 8.18
C ASP A 32 6.94 -3.27 9.33
N ILE A 33 7.16 -2.17 10.05
CA ILE A 33 8.08 -2.11 11.20
C ILE A 33 7.45 -2.73 12.46
N VAL A 34 6.11 -2.74 12.54
CA VAL A 34 5.39 -3.22 13.72
C VAL A 34 4.95 -4.67 13.53
N PRO A 35 5.48 -5.61 14.35
CA PRO A 35 5.04 -6.99 14.38
C PRO A 35 3.52 -7.15 14.40
N GLY A 36 3.01 -7.98 13.49
CA GLY A 36 1.58 -8.27 13.36
C GLY A 36 0.79 -7.30 12.49
N VAL A 37 1.39 -6.23 11.96
CA VAL A 37 0.76 -5.31 11.02
C VAL A 37 1.31 -5.55 9.60
N SER A 38 0.43 -5.72 8.61
CA SER A 38 0.83 -5.97 7.22
C SER A 38 0.78 -4.68 6.39
N GLY A 39 1.89 -4.30 5.76
CA GLY A 39 1.93 -3.20 4.80
C GLY A 39 1.00 -3.42 3.60
N GLY A 40 0.73 -4.67 3.21
CA GLY A 40 -0.25 -5.01 2.17
C GLY A 40 -1.68 -4.60 2.55
N THR A 41 -2.06 -4.78 3.82
CA THR A 41 -3.33 -4.30 4.35
C THR A 41 -3.38 -2.77 4.36
N MET A 42 -2.26 -2.12 4.70
CA MET A 42 -2.18 -0.66 4.65
C MET A 42 -2.32 -0.14 3.21
N ALA A 43 -1.78 -0.84 2.22
CA ALA A 43 -1.98 -0.51 0.80
C ALA A 43 -3.47 -0.61 0.39
N LEU A 44 -4.23 -1.57 0.94
CA LEU A 44 -5.67 -1.69 0.73
C LEU A 44 -6.43 -0.52 1.35
N ILE A 45 -6.15 -0.23 2.62
CA ILE A 45 -6.76 0.89 3.36
C ILE A 45 -6.48 2.22 2.64
N LEU A 46 -5.27 2.40 2.11
CA LEU A 46 -4.87 3.61 1.38
C LEU A 46 -5.36 3.63 -0.09
N GLY A 47 -6.11 2.61 -0.52
CA GLY A 47 -6.69 2.53 -1.85
C GLY A 47 -5.66 2.39 -2.98
N ILE A 48 -4.45 1.90 -2.68
CA ILE A 48 -3.38 1.68 -3.68
C ILE A 48 -3.08 0.20 -3.94
N TYR A 49 -3.79 -0.70 -3.27
CA TYR A 49 -3.56 -2.14 -3.36
C TYR A 49 -3.63 -2.68 -4.79
N GLU A 50 -4.69 -2.39 -5.54
CA GLU A 50 -4.84 -2.85 -6.93
C GLU A 50 -3.70 -2.33 -7.82
N ARG A 51 -3.32 -1.07 -7.64
CA ARG A 51 -2.22 -0.46 -8.41
C ARG A 51 -0.87 -1.08 -8.05
N LEU A 52 -0.64 -1.37 -6.77
CA LEU A 52 0.54 -2.08 -6.30
C LEU A 52 0.59 -3.51 -6.86
N LEU A 53 -0.53 -4.22 -6.81
CA LEU A 53 -0.67 -5.57 -7.37
C LEU A 53 -0.36 -5.58 -8.88
N ASN A 54 -0.90 -4.62 -9.63
CA ASN A 54 -0.65 -4.50 -11.07
C ASN A 54 0.80 -4.09 -11.36
N ALA A 55 1.39 -3.21 -10.54
CA ALA A 55 2.81 -2.88 -10.63
C ALA A 55 3.70 -4.11 -10.41
N ILE A 56 3.38 -4.98 -9.44
CA ILE A 56 4.09 -6.23 -9.21
C ILE A 56 3.88 -7.19 -10.39
N LYS A 57 2.64 -7.36 -10.86
CA LYS A 57 2.31 -8.20 -12.03
C LYS A 57 3.00 -7.75 -13.33
N SER A 58 3.34 -6.46 -13.45
CA SER A 58 4.08 -5.93 -14.59
C SER A 58 5.52 -6.46 -14.68
N VAL A 59 6.05 -7.02 -13.58
CA VAL A 59 7.30 -7.78 -13.57
C VAL A 59 7.03 -9.20 -14.08
N ASN A 60 6.80 -9.32 -15.38
CA ASN A 60 6.41 -10.57 -16.05
C ASN A 60 7.54 -11.17 -16.91
N GLY A 61 7.30 -12.34 -17.52
CA GLY A 61 8.26 -13.00 -18.42
C GLY A 61 8.81 -12.10 -19.55
N PRO A 62 7.96 -11.33 -20.26
CA PRO A 62 8.39 -10.33 -21.24
C PRO A 62 9.33 -9.25 -20.68
N PHE A 63 9.04 -8.73 -19.48
CA PHE A 63 9.91 -7.80 -18.78
C PHE A 63 11.27 -8.44 -18.50
N LEU A 64 11.30 -9.63 -17.91
CA LEU A 64 12.54 -10.36 -17.59
C LEU A 64 13.37 -10.62 -18.84
N LYS A 65 12.74 -11.10 -19.93
CA LYS A 65 13.42 -11.31 -21.22
C LYS A 65 14.01 -10.01 -21.78
N SER A 66 13.27 -8.90 -21.69
CA SER A 66 13.75 -7.59 -22.15
C SER A 66 14.87 -7.03 -21.27
N PHE A 67 14.83 -7.32 -19.97
CA PHE A 67 15.85 -6.95 -18.99
C PHE A 67 17.18 -7.69 -19.26
N PHE A 68 17.13 -9.02 -19.41
CA PHE A 68 18.31 -9.84 -19.71
C PHE A 68 18.88 -9.62 -21.12
N THR A 69 18.08 -9.11 -22.06
CA THR A 69 18.54 -8.73 -23.40
C THR A 69 19.04 -7.28 -23.49
N PHE A 70 19.26 -6.60 -22.35
CA PHE A 70 19.73 -5.22 -22.25
C PHE A 70 18.83 -4.19 -22.98
N LYS A 71 17.56 -4.52 -23.24
CA LYS A 71 16.57 -3.62 -23.87
C LYS A 71 15.83 -2.80 -22.82
N TRP A 72 16.57 -2.03 -22.03
CA TRP A 72 16.07 -1.24 -20.90
C TRP A 72 14.90 -0.33 -21.27
N LYS A 73 14.96 0.37 -22.42
CA LYS A 73 13.87 1.26 -22.87
C LYS A 73 12.55 0.52 -23.09
N THR A 74 12.60 -0.74 -23.53
CA THR A 74 11.41 -1.57 -23.76
C THR A 74 10.93 -2.19 -22.46
N ALA A 75 11.86 -2.74 -21.66
CA ALA A 75 11.56 -3.33 -20.35
C ALA A 75 10.84 -2.33 -19.42
N PHE A 76 11.33 -1.10 -19.38
CA PHE A 76 10.79 -0.06 -18.50
C PHE A 76 9.53 0.63 -19.02
N LYS A 77 9.10 0.36 -20.26
CA LYS A 77 7.88 0.94 -20.83
C LYS A 77 6.60 0.30 -20.29
N GLU A 78 6.70 -0.99 -19.93
CA GLU A 78 5.58 -1.78 -19.39
C GLU A 78 5.52 -1.73 -17.86
N LEU A 79 6.58 -1.26 -17.21
CA LEU A 79 6.72 -1.30 -15.77
C LEU A 79 6.21 0.01 -15.13
N HIS A 80 5.47 -0.12 -14.02
CA HIS A 80 4.88 0.97 -13.23
C HIS A 80 5.94 1.75 -12.41
N ILE A 81 7.06 2.12 -13.05
CA ILE A 81 8.30 2.56 -12.37
C ILE A 81 8.09 3.80 -11.52
N LYS A 82 7.37 4.80 -12.04
CA LYS A 82 7.17 6.05 -11.31
C LYS A 82 6.41 5.81 -10.01
N PHE A 83 5.34 5.01 -10.06
CA PHE A 83 4.61 4.61 -8.88
C PHE A 83 5.50 3.86 -7.89
N LEU A 84 6.24 2.84 -8.35
CA LEU A 84 7.13 2.05 -7.51
C LEU A 84 8.22 2.91 -6.85
N ILE A 85 8.85 3.82 -7.59
CA ILE A 85 9.89 4.72 -7.06
C ILE A 85 9.32 5.60 -5.94
N PHE A 86 8.18 6.26 -6.14
CA PHE A 86 7.61 7.12 -5.11
C PHE A 86 7.12 6.33 -3.90
N LEU A 87 6.49 5.17 -4.13
CA LEU A 87 6.01 4.31 -3.05
C LEU A 87 7.16 3.75 -2.22
N PHE A 88 8.16 3.13 -2.86
CA PHE A 88 9.32 2.60 -2.16
C PHE A 88 10.15 3.71 -1.53
N GLY A 89 10.25 4.88 -2.16
CA GLY A 89 10.87 6.06 -1.54
C GLY A 89 10.24 6.40 -0.20
N GLY A 90 8.91 6.35 -0.10
CA GLY A 90 8.18 6.50 1.16
C GLY A 90 8.48 5.38 2.16
N ILE A 91 8.45 4.12 1.73
CA ILE A 91 8.71 2.95 2.59
C ILE A 91 10.12 3.04 3.19
N PHE A 92 11.14 3.29 2.36
CA PHE A 92 12.52 3.44 2.83
C PHE A 92 12.70 4.65 3.75
N ALA A 93 11.99 5.75 3.49
CA ALA A 93 11.99 6.90 4.39
C ALA A 93 11.40 6.54 5.77
N ALA A 94 10.31 5.77 5.82
CA ALA A 94 9.74 5.27 7.08
C ALA A 94 10.72 4.34 7.81
N LEU A 95 11.30 3.37 7.11
CA LEU A 95 12.32 2.48 7.67
C LEU A 95 13.49 3.27 8.27
N ALA A 96 14.01 4.26 7.54
CA ALA A 96 15.10 5.11 8.04
C ALA A 96 14.67 5.95 9.25
N PHE A 97 13.49 6.57 9.21
CA PHE A 97 12.97 7.42 10.28
C PHE A 97 12.74 6.63 11.57
N PHE A 98 12.04 5.50 11.49
CA PHE A 98 11.69 4.67 12.65
C PHE A 98 12.82 3.73 13.10
N THR A 99 13.93 3.64 12.36
CA THR A 99 15.13 2.94 12.83
C THR A 99 16.14 3.91 13.44
N LYS A 100 16.27 5.13 12.92
CA LYS A 100 17.33 6.07 13.34
C LYS A 100 16.86 7.24 14.21
N VAL A 101 15.65 7.76 13.98
CA VAL A 101 15.15 8.96 14.65
C VAL A 101 14.26 8.58 15.82
N VAL A 102 13.30 7.69 15.57
CA VAL A 102 12.38 7.18 16.59
C VAL A 102 12.52 5.67 16.57
N PRO A 103 13.43 5.05 17.35
CA PRO A 103 13.70 3.61 17.31
C PRO A 103 12.46 2.85 17.81
N LEU A 104 11.51 2.65 16.91
CA LEU A 104 10.18 2.14 17.25
C LEU A 104 10.32 0.74 17.83
N GLN A 105 11.30 -0.03 17.35
CA GLN A 105 11.61 -1.35 17.88
C GLN A 105 11.95 -1.31 19.38
N VAL A 106 12.61 -0.27 19.87
CA VAL A 106 12.92 -0.11 21.31
C VAL A 106 11.68 0.29 22.09
N TYR A 107 10.90 1.24 21.56
CA TYR A 107 9.66 1.69 22.19
C TYR A 107 8.60 0.59 22.29
N MET A 108 8.61 -0.38 21.39
CA MET A 108 7.74 -1.55 21.49
C MET A 108 8.01 -2.44 22.70
N PHE A 109 9.22 -2.39 23.26
CA PHE A 109 9.57 -3.15 24.46
C PHE A 109 9.50 -2.30 25.74
N THR A 110 9.73 -0.99 25.64
CA THR A 110 9.72 -0.09 26.81
C THR A 110 8.36 0.54 27.08
N HIS A 111 7.60 0.86 26.03
CA HIS A 111 6.29 1.54 26.08
C HIS A 111 5.32 0.98 25.02
N PRO A 112 5.00 -0.33 25.07
CA PRO A 112 4.14 -1.00 24.08
C PRO A 112 2.77 -0.33 23.93
N GLU A 113 2.22 0.20 25.00
CA GLU A 113 0.90 0.84 25.04
C GLU A 113 0.76 2.03 24.08
N ILE A 114 1.82 2.82 23.90
CA ILE A 114 1.81 3.99 23.01
C ILE A 114 1.80 3.53 21.55
N VAL A 115 2.66 2.56 21.23
CA VAL A 115 2.77 2.02 19.87
C VAL A 115 1.46 1.34 19.49
N TYR A 116 0.96 0.42 20.31
CA TYR A 116 -0.30 -0.27 20.02
C TYR A 116 -1.50 0.68 20.00
N GLY A 117 -1.54 1.71 20.86
CA GLY A 117 -2.57 2.74 20.84
C GLY A 117 -2.62 3.53 19.54
N LEU A 118 -1.46 3.90 19.00
CA LEU A 118 -1.37 4.58 17.69
C LEU A 118 -1.95 3.69 16.57
N PHE A 119 -1.55 2.42 16.51
CA PHE A 119 -2.03 1.49 15.49
C PHE A 119 -3.52 1.17 15.65
N PHE A 120 -4.00 1.02 16.88
CA PHE A 120 -5.41 0.85 17.17
C PHE A 120 -6.24 2.04 16.66
N GLY A 121 -5.78 3.27 16.88
CA GLY A 121 -6.40 4.48 16.33
C GLY A 121 -6.44 4.49 14.78
N LEU A 122 -5.34 4.09 14.13
CA LEU A 122 -5.28 3.97 12.66
C LEU A 122 -6.25 2.90 12.13
N ILE A 123 -6.36 1.76 12.80
CA ILE A 123 -7.31 0.69 12.45
C ILE A 123 -8.75 1.21 12.58
N LEU A 124 -9.12 1.83 13.70
CA LEU A 124 -10.45 2.40 13.88
C LEU A 124 -10.77 3.47 12.82
N GLY A 125 -9.82 4.35 12.53
CA GLY A 125 -9.95 5.34 11.45
C GLY A 125 -10.18 4.69 10.08
N SER A 126 -9.46 3.60 9.79
CA SER A 126 -9.65 2.85 8.54
C SER A 126 -11.04 2.22 8.43
N ILE A 127 -11.54 1.63 9.52
CA ILE A 127 -12.88 1.04 9.59
C ILE A 127 -13.93 2.13 9.36
N TYR A 128 -13.76 3.30 9.98
CA TYR A 128 -14.68 4.42 9.79
C TYR A 128 -14.73 4.92 8.35
N ILE A 129 -13.56 5.12 7.72
CA ILE A 129 -13.48 5.53 6.30
C ILE A 129 -14.09 4.48 5.38
N LEU A 130 -13.81 3.20 5.64
CA LEU A 130 -14.36 2.08 4.89
C LEU A 130 -15.88 2.03 5.02
N TYR A 131 -16.41 2.13 6.25
CA TYR A 131 -17.84 2.17 6.52
C TYR A 131 -18.52 3.31 5.74
N LYS A 132 -17.94 4.52 5.75
CA LYS A 132 -18.47 5.66 4.99
C LYS A 132 -18.42 5.45 3.47
N THR A 133 -17.47 4.66 2.99
CA THR A 133 -17.35 4.31 1.57
C THR A 133 -18.36 3.23 1.16
N LEU A 134 -18.68 2.30 2.07
CA LEU A 134 -19.63 1.21 1.90
C LEU A 134 -21.08 1.61 2.22
N ASN A 135 -21.48 2.87 2.08
CA ASN A 135 -22.77 3.42 2.55
C ASN A 135 -24.05 2.82 1.90
N GLU A 136 -23.95 1.64 1.30
CA GLU A 136 -25.02 0.76 0.83
C GLU A 136 -24.94 -0.66 1.45
N ILE A 137 -24.52 -0.81 2.72
CA ILE A 137 -24.58 -2.14 3.38
C ILE A 137 -26.04 -2.57 3.50
N SER A 138 -26.42 -3.60 2.75
CA SER A 138 -27.76 -4.16 2.78
C SER A 138 -27.97 -4.96 4.07
N TRP A 139 -29.18 -4.92 4.63
CA TRP A 139 -29.55 -5.73 5.81
C TRP A 139 -29.30 -7.24 5.61
N GLN A 140 -29.27 -7.72 4.37
CA GLN A 140 -28.94 -9.10 4.02
C GLN A 140 -27.46 -9.44 4.27
N GLU A 141 -26.54 -8.49 4.10
CA GLU A 141 -25.10 -8.67 4.33
C GLU A 141 -24.78 -8.75 5.83
N ILE A 142 -25.51 -7.98 6.63
CA ILE A 142 -25.42 -8.01 8.10
C ILE A 142 -25.92 -9.36 8.64
N LEU A 143 -27.06 -9.84 8.14
CA LEU A 143 -27.62 -11.15 8.51
C LEU A 143 -26.67 -12.30 8.14
N MET A 144 -26.08 -12.26 6.94
CA MET A 144 -25.13 -13.27 6.49
C MET A 144 -23.84 -13.30 7.33
N SER A 145 -23.40 -12.16 7.88
CA SER A 145 -22.20 -12.08 8.73
C SER A 145 -22.39 -12.63 10.15
N ILE A 146 -23.65 -12.78 10.60
CA ILE A 146 -24.00 -13.34 11.92
C ILE A 146 -24.28 -14.85 11.81
N VAL A 147 -24.77 -15.30 10.66
CA VAL A 147 -25.16 -16.69 10.41
C VAL A 147 -24.04 -17.53 9.80
N GLY A 148 -23.10 -16.91 9.07
CA GLY A 148 -21.89 -17.54 8.55
C GLY A 148 -20.78 -17.65 9.59
#